data_AF-A0A485DC30-F1
#
_entry.id   AF-A0A485DC30-F1
#
_cell.length_a   1.000
_cell.length_b   1.000
_cell.length_c   1.000
_cell.angle_alpha   90.00
_cell.angle_beta   90.00
_cell.angle_gamma   90.00
#
_symmetry.space_group_name_H-M   'P 1'
#
loop_
_entity.id
_entity.type
_entity.pdbx_description
1 polymer ?
#
loop_
_entity_poly.entity_id
_entity_poly.type
_entity_poly.pdbx_seq_one_letter_code
_entity_poly.pdbx_strand_id
1 'polypeptide(L)'
;MKTLRQWEKEFKAATPDEDIALYTGSDVQQIVGSDVYCGALKHMGGGQIHSLNMLLGSAKAAHSLGVKIFESSPVVEVNYGKEVRVRTAMGSVKAAKLLWACDSFLNNLEPEIYNKTLVTYSYQVSTEPLSMS
;
A
#
# COMPACT_ATOMS: atom_id res chain seq x y z
N MET A 1 23.39 2.45 -14.79
CA MET A 1 23.55 1.05 -15.28
C MET A 1 23.97 0.05 -14.22
N LYS A 2 24.93 0.33 -13.32
CA LYS A 2 25.30 -0.63 -12.24
C LYS A 2 24.09 -1.03 -11.37
N THR A 3 23.29 -0.05 -10.94
CA THR A 3 22.08 -0.28 -10.13
C THR A 3 21.06 -1.19 -10.80
N LEU A 4 20.70 -0.93 -12.07
CA LEU A 4 19.71 -1.74 -12.78
C LEU A 4 20.17 -3.20 -12.96
N ARG A 5 21.47 -3.44 -13.21
CA ARG A 5 22.04 -4.80 -13.28
C ARG A 5 22.03 -5.50 -11.93
N GLN A 6 22.21 -4.76 -10.85
CA GLN A 6 22.11 -5.30 -9.50
C GLN A 6 20.66 -5.70 -9.20
N TRP A 7 19.70 -4.79 -9.42
CA TRP A 7 18.28 -5.05 -9.22
C TRP A 7 17.76 -6.20 -10.09
N GLU A 8 18.19 -6.31 -11.35
CA GLU A 8 17.82 -7.44 -12.20
C GLU A 8 18.18 -8.78 -11.54
N LYS A 9 19.39 -8.90 -10.99
CA LYS A 9 19.83 -10.12 -10.29
C LYS A 9 19.02 -10.37 -9.02
N GLU A 10 18.80 -9.33 -8.23
CA GLU A 10 18.04 -9.41 -6.97
C GLU A 10 16.60 -9.84 -7.22
N PHE A 11 15.92 -9.23 -8.20
CA PHE A 11 14.53 -9.55 -8.53
C PHE A 11 14.39 -10.94 -9.16
N LYS A 12 15.29 -11.32 -10.08
CA LYS A 12 15.30 -12.69 -10.62
C LYS A 12 15.53 -13.75 -9.54
N ALA A 13 16.35 -13.46 -8.53
CA ALA A 13 16.57 -14.37 -7.41
C ALA A 13 15.35 -14.46 -6.48
N ALA A 14 14.62 -13.35 -6.28
CA ALA A 14 13.43 -13.31 -5.44
C ALA A 14 12.21 -13.98 -6.10
N THR A 15 12.07 -13.84 -7.42
CA THR A 15 10.94 -14.37 -8.19
C THR A 15 11.44 -15.03 -9.49
N PRO A 16 11.95 -16.28 -9.42
CA PRO A 16 12.60 -16.95 -10.56
C PRO A 16 11.69 -17.23 -11.75
N ASP A 17 10.38 -17.37 -11.51
CA ASP A 17 9.39 -17.69 -12.53
C ASP A 17 8.83 -16.45 -13.24
N GLU A 18 9.20 -15.24 -12.79
CA GLU A 18 8.73 -13.98 -13.37
C GLU A 18 9.59 -13.51 -14.53
N ASP A 19 8.95 -12.99 -15.59
CA ASP A 19 9.65 -12.38 -16.72
C ASP A 19 10.22 -11.01 -16.31
N ILE A 20 11.53 -11.02 -16.00
CA ILE A 20 12.32 -9.85 -15.62
C ILE A 20 13.46 -9.68 -16.63
N ALA A 21 13.61 -8.50 -17.21
CA ALA A 21 14.65 -8.24 -18.21
C ALA A 21 15.17 -6.81 -18.17
N LEU A 22 16.50 -6.65 -18.25
CA LEU A 22 17.16 -5.37 -18.42
C LEU A 22 17.30 -5.02 -19.91
N TYR A 23 16.76 -3.87 -20.30
CA TYR A 23 16.91 -3.26 -21.62
C TYR A 23 17.92 -2.12 -21.55
N THR A 24 18.76 -1.97 -22.57
CA THR A 24 19.78 -0.91 -22.65
C THR A 24 19.91 -0.39 -24.09
N GLY A 25 20.38 0.85 -24.25
CA GLY A 25 20.59 1.43 -25.58
C GLY A 25 19.29 1.54 -26.37
N SER A 26 19.34 1.24 -27.67
CA SER A 26 18.17 1.32 -28.57
C SER A 26 17.02 0.39 -28.17
N ASP A 27 17.30 -0.71 -27.45
CA ASP A 27 16.27 -1.69 -27.08
C ASP A 27 15.25 -1.13 -26.07
N VAL A 28 15.59 -0.04 -25.37
CA VAL A 28 14.68 0.63 -24.43
C VAL A 28 13.47 1.23 -25.15
N GLN A 29 13.65 1.68 -26.39
CA GLN A 29 12.56 2.27 -27.18
C GLN A 29 11.44 1.26 -27.43
N GLN A 30 11.76 -0.04 -27.49
CA GLN A 30 10.77 -1.10 -27.70
C GLN A 30 9.75 -1.22 -26.56
N ILE A 31 10.10 -0.74 -25.36
CA ILE A 31 9.23 -0.85 -24.17
C ILE A 31 8.68 0.48 -23.68
N VAL A 32 9.41 1.60 -23.84
CA VAL A 32 8.98 2.93 -23.36
C VAL A 32 8.46 3.82 -24.49
N GLY A 33 8.82 3.52 -25.76
CA GLY A 33 8.43 4.36 -26.91
C GLY A 33 9.17 5.70 -26.98
N SER A 34 10.30 5.86 -26.29
CA SER A 34 11.06 7.12 -26.24
C SER A 34 12.57 6.85 -26.31
N ASP A 35 13.31 7.76 -26.94
CA ASP A 35 14.78 7.75 -27.09
C ASP A 35 15.51 8.44 -25.93
N VAL A 36 14.79 9.07 -24.99
CA VAL A 36 15.39 9.80 -23.86
C VAL A 36 15.95 8.89 -22.76
N TYR A 37 15.54 7.63 -22.73
CA TYR A 37 15.91 6.68 -21.67
C TYR A 37 17.07 5.78 -22.11
N CYS A 38 18.12 5.70 -21.29
CA CYS A 38 19.33 4.91 -21.60
C CYS A 38 19.29 3.46 -21.07
N GLY A 39 18.30 3.11 -20.24
CA GLY A 39 18.09 1.76 -19.75
C GLY A 39 16.80 1.63 -18.95
N ALA A 40 16.26 0.42 -18.91
CA ALA A 40 15.00 0.12 -18.24
C ALA A 40 14.97 -1.32 -17.75
N LEU A 41 14.28 -1.56 -16.63
CA LEU A 41 14.10 -2.89 -16.06
C LEU A 41 12.61 -3.26 -16.17
N LYS A 42 12.30 -4.20 -17.05
CA LYS A 42 10.95 -4.76 -17.20
C LYS A 42 10.75 -5.81 -16.11
N HIS A 43 9.63 -5.76 -15.40
CA HIS A 43 9.26 -6.73 -14.37
C HIS A 43 7.78 -7.11 -14.54
N MET A 44 7.51 -8.31 -15.07
CA MET A 44 6.14 -8.73 -15.42
C MET A 44 5.32 -9.31 -14.27
N GLY A 45 5.93 -9.60 -13.12
CA GLY A 45 5.20 -10.01 -11.92
C GLY A 45 4.48 -8.88 -11.16
N GLY A 46 4.61 -7.64 -11.64
CA GLY A 46 3.96 -6.47 -11.05
C GLY A 46 2.62 -6.15 -11.73
N GLY A 47 1.75 -5.41 -11.05
CA GLY A 47 0.48 -5.00 -11.61
C GLY A 47 -0.22 -3.92 -10.80
N GLN A 48 -1.37 -3.49 -11.31
CA GLN A 48 -2.28 -2.60 -10.60
C GLN A 48 -3.47 -3.40 -10.08
N ILE A 49 -4.00 -2.96 -8.94
CA ILE A 49 -5.20 -3.53 -8.34
C ILE A 49 -6.23 -2.44 -8.09
N HIS A 50 -7.50 -2.81 -8.11
CA HIS A 50 -8.57 -1.91 -7.71
C HIS A 50 -8.67 -1.91 -6.18
N SER A 51 -7.94 -1.01 -5.51
CA SER A 51 -7.79 -0.99 -4.05
C SER A 51 -9.13 -1.01 -3.29
N LEU A 52 -10.15 -0.29 -3.76
CA LEU A 52 -11.47 -0.30 -3.12
C LEU A 52 -12.14 -1.69 -3.20
N ASN A 53 -12.09 -2.38 -4.34
CA ASN A 53 -12.67 -3.71 -4.47
C ASN A 53 -11.92 -4.73 -3.62
N MET A 54 -10.59 -4.60 -3.53
CA MET A 54 -9.79 -5.42 -2.63
C MET A 54 -10.22 -5.22 -1.17
N LEU A 55 -10.36 -3.95 -0.72
CA LEU A 55 -10.83 -3.63 0.64
C LEU A 55 -12.20 -4.23 0.93
N LEU A 56 -13.17 -4.02 0.02
CA LEU A 56 -14.53 -4.53 0.18
C LEU A 56 -14.57 -6.07 0.20
N GLY A 57 -13.77 -6.72 -0.65
CA GLY A 57 -13.62 -8.18 -0.65
C GLY A 57 -13.06 -8.70 0.67
N SER A 58 -12.00 -8.08 1.18
CA SER A 58 -11.40 -8.42 2.47
C SER A 58 -12.35 -8.22 3.64
N ALA A 59 -13.09 -7.10 3.66
CA ALA A 59 -14.09 -6.83 4.69
C ALA A 59 -15.22 -7.87 4.70
N LYS A 60 -15.72 -8.25 3.52
CA LYS A 60 -16.72 -9.33 3.37
C LYS A 60 -16.20 -10.67 3.88
N ALA A 61 -14.97 -11.03 3.52
CA ALA A 61 -14.34 -12.26 3.97
C ALA A 61 -14.18 -12.28 5.50
N ALA A 62 -13.65 -11.20 6.10
CA ALA A 62 -13.51 -11.09 7.55
C ALA A 62 -14.87 -11.16 8.27
N HIS A 63 -15.89 -10.48 7.75
CA HIS A 63 -17.23 -10.53 8.30
C HIS A 63 -17.82 -11.95 8.26
N SER A 64 -17.60 -12.70 7.18
CA SER A 64 -18.03 -14.10 7.06
C SER A 64 -17.39 -15.03 8.10
N LEU A 65 -16.24 -14.64 8.65
CA LEU A 65 -15.54 -15.35 9.74
C LEU A 65 -15.95 -14.85 11.14
N GLY A 66 -16.97 -13.99 11.23
CA GLY A 66 -17.51 -13.49 12.50
C GLY A 66 -16.89 -12.19 13.00
N VAL A 67 -16.02 -11.53 12.21
CA VAL A 67 -15.50 -10.20 12.56
C VAL A 67 -16.64 -9.18 12.54
N LYS A 68 -16.73 -8.38 13.61
CA LYS A 68 -17.65 -7.27 13.71
C LYS A 68 -16.95 -5.99 13.26
N ILE A 69 -17.48 -5.39 12.20
CA ILE A 69 -16.98 -4.12 11.65
C ILE A 69 -17.97 -3.04 12.07
N PHE A 70 -17.45 -1.97 12.67
CA PHE A 70 -18.23 -0.81 13.08
C PHE A 70 -17.72 0.40 12.30
N GLU A 71 -18.53 0.87 11.36
CA GLU A 71 -18.26 2.08 10.59
C GLU A 71 -18.85 3.30 11.31
N SER A 72 -18.37 4.50 10.97
CA SER A 72 -18.83 5.77 11.57
C SER A 72 -18.72 5.80 13.11
N SER A 73 -17.82 5.01 13.70
CA SER A 73 -17.59 4.92 15.13
C SER A 73 -16.16 5.33 15.49
N PRO A 74 -15.76 6.59 15.26
CA PRO A 74 -14.39 7.03 15.52
C PRO A 74 -14.03 6.82 16.99
N VAL A 75 -12.83 6.28 17.21
CA VAL A 75 -12.23 6.18 18.55
C VAL A 75 -11.84 7.58 18.99
N VAL A 76 -12.19 7.91 20.23
CA VAL A 76 -11.89 9.22 20.83
C VAL A 76 -10.95 9.11 22.03
N GLU A 77 -10.76 7.89 22.55
CA GLU A 77 -9.90 7.64 23.71
C GLU A 77 -9.54 6.15 23.82
N VAL A 78 -8.30 5.88 24.22
CA VAL A 78 -7.81 4.53 24.55
C VAL A 78 -7.20 4.56 25.94
N ASN A 79 -7.68 3.68 26.81
CA ASN A 79 -7.16 3.49 28.15
C ASN A 79 -6.45 2.13 28.22
N TYR A 80 -5.13 2.17 28.41
CA TYR A 80 -4.30 0.98 28.56
C TYR A 80 -4.33 0.46 30.00
N GLY A 81 -4.22 -0.86 30.15
CA GLY A 81 -4.23 -1.54 31.44
C GLY A 81 -4.17 -3.06 31.25
N LYS A 82 -4.59 -3.83 32.27
CA LYS A 82 -4.72 -5.30 32.16
C LYS A 82 -5.64 -5.73 31.00
N GLU A 83 -6.64 -4.90 30.72
CA GLU A 83 -7.52 -4.98 29.57
C GLU A 83 -7.58 -3.58 28.96
N VAL A 84 -7.44 -3.49 27.63
CA VAL A 84 -7.52 -2.22 26.91
C VAL A 84 -8.98 -1.84 26.76
N ARG A 85 -9.32 -0.61 27.15
CA ARG A 85 -10.65 -0.03 26.92
C ARG A 85 -10.55 1.02 25.82
N VAL A 86 -11.31 0.82 24.75
CA VAL A 86 -11.41 1.75 23.62
C VAL A 86 -12.78 2.40 23.65
N ARG A 87 -12.82 3.73 23.61
CA ARG A 87 -14.07 4.50 23.69
C ARG A 87 -14.36 5.23 22.38
N THR A 88 -15.62 5.24 22.00
CA THR A 88 -16.20 6.08 20.94
C THR A 88 -17.18 7.08 21.56
N ALA A 89 -17.75 7.98 20.76
CA ALA A 89 -18.80 8.88 21.25
C ALA A 89 -20.05 8.15 21.77
N MET A 90 -20.31 6.93 21.29
CA MET A 90 -21.56 6.20 21.53
C MET A 90 -21.39 4.98 22.46
N GLY A 91 -20.17 4.67 22.88
CA GLY A 91 -19.94 3.51 23.73
C GLY A 91 -18.46 3.16 23.91
N SER A 92 -18.20 1.94 24.41
CA SER A 92 -16.85 1.45 24.59
C SER A 92 -16.76 -0.05 24.37
N VAL A 93 -15.60 -0.51 23.90
CA VAL A 93 -15.24 -1.92 23.82
C VAL A 93 -14.05 -2.20 24.71
N LYS A 94 -13.95 -3.47 25.13
CA LYS A 94 -12.90 -3.98 26.00
C LYS A 94 -12.20 -5.13 25.29
N ALA A 95 -10.88 -5.14 25.31
CA ALA A 95 -10.09 -6.15 24.61
C ALA A 95 -8.79 -6.45 25.36
N ALA A 96 -8.34 -7.70 25.28
CA ALA A 96 -7.03 -8.09 25.82
C ALA A 96 -5.85 -7.53 24.99
N LYS A 97 -6.09 -7.20 23.71
CA LYS A 97 -5.09 -6.66 22.78
C LYS A 97 -5.71 -5.58 21.90
N LEU A 98 -4.88 -4.62 21.48
CA LEU A 98 -5.22 -3.57 20.53
C LEU A 98 -4.18 -3.54 19.41
N LEU A 99 -4.63 -3.33 18.18
CA LEU A 99 -3.78 -3.03 17.02
C LEU A 99 -4.20 -1.68 16.45
N TRP A 100 -3.26 -0.75 16.34
CA TRP A 100 -3.46 0.49 15.60
C TRP A 100 -3.30 0.21 14.10
N ALA A 101 -4.38 0.44 13.34
CA ALA A 101 -4.43 0.29 11.88
C ALA A 101 -5.05 1.53 11.23
N CYS A 102 -4.71 2.72 11.74
CA CYS A 102 -5.30 4.00 11.36
C CYS A 102 -4.46 4.77 10.34
N ASP A 103 -3.42 4.15 9.77
CA ASP A 103 -2.43 4.82 8.92
C ASP A 103 -1.91 6.10 9.61
N SER A 104 -1.68 7.17 8.86
CA SER A 104 -1.24 8.48 9.35
C SER A 104 -2.35 9.31 10.01
N PHE A 105 -3.56 8.76 10.17
CA PHE A 105 -4.74 9.46 10.70
C PHE A 105 -5.02 9.19 12.19
N LEU A 106 -3.99 8.83 12.97
CA LEU A 106 -4.12 8.60 14.41
C LEU A 106 -4.56 9.83 15.22
N ASN A 107 -4.40 11.05 14.68
CA ASN A 107 -4.87 12.29 15.31
C ASN A 107 -4.48 12.42 16.80
N ASN A 108 -3.23 12.07 17.12
CA ASN A 108 -2.67 12.08 18.48
C ASN A 108 -3.40 11.16 19.50
N LEU A 109 -4.24 10.21 19.06
CA LEU A 109 -4.82 9.18 19.94
C LEU A 109 -3.75 8.28 20.57
N GLU A 110 -2.62 8.12 19.89
CA GLU A 110 -1.42 7.47 20.40
C GLU A 110 -0.21 8.38 20.17
N PRO A 111 0.16 9.22 21.16
CA PRO A 111 1.21 10.23 21.01
C PRO A 111 2.58 9.63 20.64
N GLU A 112 2.90 8.42 21.09
CA GLU A 112 4.20 7.82 20.79
C GLU A 112 4.36 7.50 19.30
N ILE A 113 3.29 7.00 18.67
CA ILE A 113 3.27 6.66 17.24
C ILE A 113 3.11 7.94 16.41
N TYR A 114 2.18 8.82 16.82
CA TYR A 114 1.86 10.03 16.07
C TYR A 114 3.09 10.93 15.87
N ASN A 115 3.90 11.13 16.91
CA ASN A 115 5.12 11.96 16.84
C ASN A 115 6.22 11.38 15.96
N LYS A 116 6.11 10.12 15.53
CA LYS A 116 7.05 9.44 14.62
C LYS A 116 6.48 9.27 13.22
N THR A 117 5.28 9.79 12.95
CA THR A 117 4.58 9.62 11.68
C THR A 117 4.72 10.87 10.82
N LEU A 118 5.20 10.69 9.58
CA LEU A 118 5.25 11.75 8.58
C LEU A 118 4.18 11.51 7.52
N VAL A 119 3.34 12.51 7.27
CA VAL A 119 2.35 12.49 6.19
C VAL A 119 3.04 12.85 4.88
N THR A 120 3.02 11.95 3.91
CA THR A 120 3.48 12.20 2.55
C THR A 120 2.29 12.33 1.61
N TYR A 121 2.36 13.31 0.69
CA TYR A 121 1.32 13.50 -0.31
C TYR A 121 1.79 12.93 -1.64
N SER A 122 0.94 12.12 -2.27
CA SER A 122 1.11 11.63 -3.63
C SER A 122 -0.05 12.13 -4.47
N TYR A 123 0.24 12.64 -5.66
CA TYR A 123 -0.75 13.12 -6.60
C TYR A 123 -0.71 12.26 -7.85
N GLN A 124 -1.89 11.83 -8.29
CA GLN A 124 -2.07 11.04 -9.50
C GLN A 124 -2.95 11.84 -10.46
N VAL A 125 -2.60 11.83 -11.74
CA VAL A 125 -3.35 12.51 -12.80
C VAL A 125 -3.73 11.47 -13.85
N SER A 126 -4.91 11.63 -14.44
CA SER A 126 -5.40 10.82 -15.54
C SER A 126 -5.75 11.74 -16.71
N THR A 127 -5.46 11.30 -17.92
CA THR A 127 -5.80 12.01 -19.17
C THR A 127 -6.97 11.30 -19.84
N GLU A 128 -7.58 11.95 -20.82
CA GLU A 128 -8.33 11.23 -21.83
C GLU A 128 -7.41 10.23 -22.57
N PRO A 129 -7.96 9.15 -23.17
CA PRO A 129 -7.18 8.23 -23.98
C PRO A 129 -6.40 8.97 -25.05
N LEU A 130 -5.08 8.74 -25.11
CA LEU A 130 -4.25 9.33 -26.15
C LEU A 130 -4.51 8.62 -27.48
N SER A 131 -4.61 9.38 -28.58
CA SER A 131 -4.60 8.79 -29.92
C SER A 131 -3.27 8.06 -30.15
N MET A 132 -3.31 6.93 -30.86
CA MET A 132 -2.09 6.21 -31.23
C MET A 132 -1.20 7.14 -32.07
N SER A 133 0.07 7.28 -31.65
CA SER A 133 1.14 7.95 -32.39
C SER A 133 1.68 7.05 -33.49
#